data_AF-A0A365KLX0-F1
#
_entry.id   AF-A0A365KLX0-F1
#
_cell.length_a   1.000
_cell.length_b   1.000
_cell.length_c   1.000
_cell.angle_alpha   90.00
_cell.angle_beta   90.00
_cell.angle_gamma   90.00
#
_symmetry.space_group_name_H-M   'P 1'
#
loop_
_entity.id
_entity.type
_entity.pdbx_description
1 polymer ?
#
loop_
_entity_poly.entity_id
_entity_poly.type
_entity_poly.pdbx_seq_one_letter_code
_entity_poly.pdbx_strand_id
1 'polypeptide(L)'
;MQNKIRELYPQWTNELDNEKQNLIMTNDMDSLLSCMFLKHHFGLEVNTFYSFHSVNKINAADQREAIGVDCALKEGKCFDNHMVRSDESSYINVQSANINNVSGVHRGRYTDKFAMSTLIQLYAMYNVPLPESTQGKLILLCTDVGFKGYYDERYRDTFLSYLEKFGMMELVEVLDMFTQDQMYWFMLRAELDISIRLNQSGKKKGKLSFESSGNNPDLTARWEQTINLEWYEQHLGFSVELPEASFERFEKFAARTIEWNELDAQTMQRAFSYAFINKRKIMISERKENQYETIR
;
A
#
# COMPACT_ATOMS: atom_id res chain seq x y z
N MET A 1 -5.31 -13.57 12.67
CA MET A 1 -6.62 -13.15 12.09
C MET A 1 -7.67 -14.23 12.31
N GLN A 2 -8.90 -13.86 12.65
CA GLN A 2 -10.02 -14.79 12.76
C GLN A 2 -10.27 -15.52 11.43
N ASN A 3 -10.42 -16.85 11.47
CA ASN A 3 -10.56 -17.69 10.27
C ASN A 3 -11.67 -17.22 9.31
N LYS A 4 -12.82 -16.80 9.84
CA LYS A 4 -13.96 -16.33 9.05
C LYS A 4 -13.63 -15.13 8.15
N ILE A 5 -12.71 -14.26 8.56
CA ILE A 5 -12.29 -13.11 7.74
C ILE A 5 -11.25 -13.55 6.72
N ARG A 6 -10.32 -14.42 7.13
CA ARG A 6 -9.30 -14.97 6.25
C ARG A 6 -9.91 -15.70 5.04
N GLU A 7 -10.99 -16.44 5.26
CA GLU A 7 -11.73 -17.18 4.22
C GLU A 7 -12.42 -16.28 3.18
N LEU A 8 -12.57 -14.97 3.45
CA LEU A 8 -13.16 -14.02 2.49
C LEU A 8 -12.14 -13.51 1.46
N TYR A 9 -10.84 -13.70 1.72
CA TYR A 9 -9.80 -13.30 0.79
C TYR A 9 -9.75 -14.21 -0.43
N PRO A 10 -9.32 -13.70 -1.60
CA PRO A 10 -9.16 -14.52 -2.80
C PRO A 10 -8.22 -15.70 -2.57
N GLN A 11 -8.57 -16.88 -3.12
CA GLN A 11 -7.83 -18.13 -2.91
C GLN A 11 -6.33 -18.01 -3.25
N TRP A 12 -5.99 -17.24 -4.29
CA TRP A 12 -4.61 -17.05 -4.74
C TRP A 12 -3.66 -16.54 -3.65
N THR A 13 -4.19 -15.89 -2.60
CA THR A 13 -3.40 -15.41 -1.45
C THR A 13 -2.74 -16.55 -0.66
N ASN A 14 -3.21 -17.79 -0.80
CA ASN A 14 -2.57 -18.98 -0.21
C ASN A 14 -1.72 -19.77 -1.22
N GLU A 15 -1.55 -19.26 -2.45
CA GLU A 15 -0.91 -19.94 -3.58
C GLU A 15 0.25 -19.09 -4.15
N LEU A 16 0.93 -18.35 -3.27
CA LEU A 16 2.07 -17.53 -3.64
C LEU A 16 3.26 -18.40 -4.10
N ASP A 17 3.85 -18.05 -5.24
CA ASP A 17 4.93 -18.80 -5.87
C ASP A 17 5.86 -17.84 -6.64
N ASN A 18 7.12 -17.75 -6.21
CA ASN A 18 8.11 -16.83 -6.79
C ASN A 18 8.59 -17.19 -8.20
N GLU A 19 8.36 -18.42 -8.66
CA GLU A 19 8.62 -18.82 -10.05
C GLU A 19 7.50 -18.33 -10.98
N LYS A 20 6.30 -18.10 -10.43
CA LYS A 20 5.10 -17.71 -11.20
C LYS A 20 4.73 -16.25 -11.04
N GLN A 21 5.14 -15.61 -9.95
CA GLN A 21 4.68 -14.29 -9.56
C GLN A 21 5.82 -13.32 -9.24
N ASN A 22 5.57 -12.04 -9.47
CA ASN A 22 6.42 -10.91 -9.08
C ASN A 22 5.56 -9.79 -8.50
N LEU A 23 6.21 -8.76 -7.95
CA LEU A 23 5.52 -7.66 -7.27
C LEU A 23 5.52 -6.35 -8.10
N ILE A 24 4.42 -5.61 -7.94
CA ILE A 24 4.29 -4.20 -8.30
C ILE A 24 4.35 -3.37 -7.02
N MET A 25 5.45 -2.64 -6.85
CA MET A 25 5.66 -1.72 -5.73
C MET A 25 5.19 -0.30 -6.12
N THR A 26 4.63 0.46 -5.17
CA THR A 26 4.26 1.87 -5.30
C THR A 26 5.27 2.78 -4.61
N ASN A 27 4.91 4.04 -4.39
CA ASN A 27 5.84 5.14 -4.13
C ASN A 27 5.98 5.53 -2.65
N ASP A 28 5.60 4.68 -1.70
CA ASP A 28 5.68 4.97 -0.27
C ASP A 28 6.25 3.78 0.53
N MET A 29 6.41 4.02 1.84
CA MET A 29 6.95 3.04 2.77
C MET A 29 6.02 1.87 3.05
N ASP A 30 4.70 2.01 2.93
CA ASP A 30 3.79 0.87 3.13
C ASP A 30 4.02 -0.16 2.04
N SER A 31 4.06 0.27 0.78
CA SER A 31 4.35 -0.63 -0.34
C SER A 31 5.74 -1.24 -0.26
N LEU A 32 6.77 -0.47 0.11
CA LEU A 32 8.13 -0.99 0.26
C LEU A 32 8.19 -2.07 1.34
N LEU A 33 7.74 -1.76 2.57
CA LEU A 33 7.81 -2.69 3.69
C LEU A 33 6.94 -3.93 3.42
N SER A 34 5.79 -3.77 2.80
CA SER A 34 4.91 -4.86 2.37
C SER A 34 5.56 -5.74 1.30
N CYS A 35 6.27 -5.16 0.33
CA CYS A 35 7.02 -5.92 -0.67
C CYS A 35 8.16 -6.70 -0.02
N MET A 36 8.89 -6.10 0.92
CA MET A 36 10.00 -6.74 1.64
C MET A 36 9.50 -7.88 2.54
N PHE A 37 8.35 -7.70 3.19
CA PHE A 37 7.65 -8.78 3.89
C PHE A 37 7.34 -9.95 2.94
N LEU A 38 6.76 -9.68 1.77
CA LEU A 38 6.41 -10.72 0.79
C LEU A 38 7.65 -11.41 0.20
N LYS A 39 8.73 -10.66 -0.02
CA LYS A 39 10.03 -11.20 -0.41
C LYS A 39 10.60 -12.13 0.66
N HIS A 40 10.59 -11.71 1.92
CA HIS A 40 11.12 -12.51 3.02
C HIS A 40 10.35 -13.81 3.23
N HIS A 41 9.02 -13.76 3.22
CA HIS A 41 8.19 -14.93 3.52
C HIS A 41 7.91 -15.83 2.31
N PHE A 42 7.94 -15.31 1.09
CA PHE A 42 7.53 -16.03 -0.13
C PHE A 42 8.52 -15.92 -1.30
N GLY A 43 9.62 -15.19 -1.15
CA GLY A 43 10.62 -15.00 -2.21
C GLY A 43 10.14 -14.16 -3.40
N LEU A 44 9.03 -13.44 -3.28
CA LEU A 44 8.46 -12.63 -4.36
C LEU A 44 9.31 -11.36 -4.58
N GLU A 45 9.89 -11.23 -5.77
CA GLU A 45 10.73 -10.09 -6.12
C GLU A 45 9.93 -8.96 -6.79
N VAL A 46 10.34 -7.72 -6.54
CA VAL A 46 9.81 -6.55 -7.27
C VAL A 46 10.35 -6.58 -8.69
N ASN A 47 9.45 -6.58 -9.68
CA ASN A 47 9.80 -6.35 -11.08
C ASN A 47 9.21 -5.03 -11.60
N THR A 48 8.17 -4.52 -10.96
CA THR A 48 7.39 -3.39 -11.46
C THR A 48 7.29 -2.29 -10.41
N PHE A 49 7.45 -1.04 -10.84
CA PHE A 49 7.21 0.16 -10.05
C PHE A 49 6.05 0.94 -10.65
N TYR A 50 4.99 1.12 -9.87
CA TYR A 50 3.78 1.82 -10.25
C TYR A 50 3.70 3.19 -9.58
N SER A 51 3.24 4.17 -10.37
CA SER A 51 2.75 5.46 -9.90
C SER A 51 1.50 5.78 -10.69
N PHE A 52 0.63 6.68 -10.21
CA PHE A 52 -0.56 7.09 -10.95
C PHE A 52 -0.30 7.57 -12.39
N HIS A 53 0.94 7.93 -12.74
CA HIS A 53 1.33 8.41 -14.06
C HIS A 53 1.97 7.34 -14.96
N SER A 54 2.48 6.24 -14.42
CA SER A 54 3.19 5.22 -15.22
C SER A 54 3.41 3.90 -14.49
N VAL A 55 3.52 2.83 -15.29
CA VAL A 55 4.16 1.58 -14.91
C VAL A 55 5.58 1.55 -15.50
N ASN A 56 6.56 1.20 -14.68
CA ASN A 56 7.95 1.00 -15.08
C ASN A 56 8.39 -0.41 -14.65
N LYS A 57 9.20 -1.11 -15.45
CA LYS A 57 9.62 -2.50 -15.20
C LYS A 57 11.14 -2.64 -15.19
N ILE A 58 11.67 -3.51 -14.33
CA ILE A 58 13.07 -3.94 -14.37
C ILE A 58 13.31 -4.81 -15.60
N ASN A 59 12.47 -5.83 -15.78
CA ASN A 59 12.48 -6.72 -16.95
C ASN A 59 11.10 -6.77 -17.59
N ALA A 60 10.97 -6.15 -18.77
CA ALA A 60 9.72 -6.17 -19.54
C ALA A 60 9.41 -7.55 -20.16
N ALA A 61 10.42 -8.43 -20.31
CA ALA A 61 10.24 -9.78 -20.82
C ALA A 61 9.80 -10.79 -19.73
N ASP A 62 9.81 -10.41 -18.45
CA ASP A 62 9.30 -11.24 -17.36
C ASP A 62 7.79 -11.46 -17.54
N GLN A 63 7.41 -12.72 -17.74
CA GLN A 63 6.03 -13.17 -17.98
C GLN A 63 5.32 -13.62 -16.70
N ARG A 64 6.00 -13.57 -15.53
CA ARG A 64 5.37 -13.87 -14.25
C ARG A 64 4.22 -12.90 -14.00
N GLU A 65 3.18 -13.41 -13.36
CA GLU A 65 2.01 -12.64 -12.98
C GLU A 65 2.40 -11.58 -11.94
N ALA A 66 2.03 -10.33 -12.21
CA ALA A 66 2.39 -9.22 -11.34
C ALA A 66 1.28 -8.96 -10.30
N ILE A 67 1.66 -8.96 -9.03
CA ILE A 67 0.78 -8.70 -7.89
C ILE A 67 0.99 -7.28 -7.39
N GLY A 68 -0.08 -6.48 -7.38
CA GLY A 68 -0.09 -5.15 -6.78
C GLY A 68 0.15 -5.18 -5.27
N VAL A 69 0.98 -4.28 -4.75
CA VAL A 69 1.17 -4.11 -3.30
C VAL A 69 0.88 -2.67 -2.93
N ASP A 70 -0.09 -2.46 -2.04
CA ASP A 70 -0.60 -1.15 -1.65
C ASP A 70 -1.09 -0.34 -2.87
N CYS A 71 -1.90 -1.00 -3.70
CA CYS A 71 -2.55 -0.35 -4.83
C CYS A 71 -3.90 -0.97 -5.19
N ALA A 72 -4.90 -0.11 -5.35
CA ALA A 72 -6.23 -0.47 -5.81
C ALA A 72 -6.29 -0.63 -7.33
N LEU A 73 -5.79 -1.76 -7.84
CA LEU A 73 -5.92 -2.13 -9.25
C LEU A 73 -7.39 -2.37 -9.61
N LYS A 74 -7.82 -1.84 -10.77
CA LYS A 74 -9.16 -2.10 -11.30
C LYS A 74 -9.35 -3.59 -11.65
N GLU A 75 -8.29 -4.25 -12.11
CA GLU A 75 -8.24 -5.68 -12.43
C GLU A 75 -6.87 -6.25 -12.06
N GLY A 76 -6.82 -7.55 -11.75
CA GLY A 76 -5.60 -8.27 -11.40
C GLY A 76 -5.42 -8.45 -9.89
N LYS A 77 -4.43 -9.24 -9.51
CA LYS A 77 -4.14 -9.56 -8.10
C LYS A 77 -3.47 -8.38 -7.42
N CYS A 78 -3.95 -8.00 -6.24
CA CYS A 78 -3.25 -7.05 -5.39
C CYS A 78 -3.52 -7.30 -3.90
N PHE A 79 -2.54 -7.02 -3.05
CA PHE A 79 -2.73 -6.76 -1.63
C PHE A 79 -2.95 -5.26 -1.46
N ASP A 80 -4.07 -4.89 -0.86
CA ASP A 80 -4.52 -3.52 -0.81
C ASP A 80 -5.46 -3.31 0.38
N ASN A 81 -5.59 -2.08 0.85
CA ASN A 81 -6.49 -1.66 1.91
C ASN A 81 -7.30 -0.43 1.49
N HIS A 82 -7.10 0.13 0.29
CA HIS A 82 -7.76 1.35 -0.14
C HIS A 82 -9.27 1.18 -0.30
N MET A 83 -10.04 2.24 -0.07
CA MET A 83 -11.48 2.20 -0.31
C MET A 83 -11.75 2.54 -1.78
N VAL A 84 -12.52 1.70 -2.47
CA VAL A 84 -12.81 1.85 -3.92
C VAL A 84 -14.30 1.95 -4.24
N ARG A 85 -15.18 1.76 -3.26
CA ARG A 85 -16.63 1.64 -3.47
C ARG A 85 -17.37 2.91 -3.08
N SER A 86 -18.15 3.47 -4.02
CA SER A 86 -19.08 4.56 -3.72
C SER A 86 -20.30 4.08 -2.94
N ASP A 87 -20.80 2.89 -3.29
CA ASP A 87 -21.99 2.26 -2.72
C ASP A 87 -21.91 0.73 -2.81
N GLU A 88 -22.98 0.06 -2.38
CA GLU A 88 -23.06 -1.40 -2.34
C GLU A 88 -22.97 -2.05 -3.73
N SER A 89 -23.44 -1.35 -4.77
CA SER A 89 -23.48 -1.82 -6.16
C SER A 89 -22.23 -1.51 -6.98
N SER A 90 -21.29 -0.75 -6.40
CA SER A 90 -20.04 -0.37 -7.05
C SER A 90 -19.22 -1.61 -7.44
N TYR A 91 -18.56 -1.53 -8.59
CA TYR A 91 -17.64 -2.57 -9.06
C TYR A 91 -16.54 -2.85 -8.02
N ILE A 92 -16.17 -4.13 -7.89
CA ILE A 92 -15.09 -4.62 -7.04
C ILE A 92 -14.18 -5.51 -7.87
N ASN A 93 -12.88 -5.28 -7.77
CA ASN A 93 -11.89 -6.23 -8.25
C ASN A 93 -11.90 -7.47 -7.34
N VAL A 94 -12.51 -8.56 -7.79
CA VAL A 94 -12.62 -9.82 -7.02
C VAL A 94 -11.28 -10.51 -6.77
N GLN A 95 -10.22 -10.10 -7.47
CA GLN A 95 -8.85 -10.58 -7.24
C GLN A 95 -8.08 -9.71 -6.24
N SER A 96 -8.66 -8.60 -5.75
CA SER A 96 -8.05 -7.75 -4.74
C SER A 96 -8.20 -8.37 -3.36
N ALA A 97 -7.07 -8.68 -2.73
CA ALA A 97 -6.98 -9.05 -1.33
C ALA A 97 -7.07 -7.79 -0.47
N ASN A 98 -8.29 -7.27 -0.35
CA ASN A 98 -8.56 -6.00 0.33
C ASN A 98 -9.64 -6.13 1.41
N ILE A 99 -9.24 -5.82 2.65
CA ILE A 99 -10.10 -5.97 3.84
C ILE A 99 -11.36 -5.09 3.77
N ASN A 100 -11.26 -3.90 3.19
CA ASN A 100 -12.40 -3.00 3.03
C ASN A 100 -13.40 -3.54 2.00
N ASN A 101 -12.92 -4.21 0.96
CA ASN A 101 -13.79 -4.86 -0.03
C ASN A 101 -14.53 -6.06 0.58
N VAL A 102 -13.80 -6.97 1.24
CA VAL A 102 -14.41 -8.18 1.84
C VAL A 102 -15.32 -7.85 3.03
N SER A 103 -15.08 -6.73 3.72
CA SER A 103 -15.92 -6.24 4.81
C SER A 103 -17.11 -5.41 4.33
N GLY A 104 -17.29 -5.27 3.00
CA GLY A 104 -18.42 -4.54 2.44
C GLY A 104 -18.39 -3.03 2.69
N VAL A 105 -17.22 -2.46 2.99
CA VAL A 105 -17.07 -1.02 3.23
C VAL A 105 -17.27 -0.24 1.92
N HIS A 106 -17.94 0.90 2.02
CA HIS A 106 -18.14 1.83 0.92
C HIS A 106 -18.24 3.26 1.46
N ARG A 107 -18.25 4.27 0.58
CA ARG A 107 -18.29 5.70 0.95
C ARG A 107 -19.42 6.08 1.92
N GLY A 108 -20.59 5.45 1.82
CA GLY A 108 -21.72 5.66 2.74
C GLY A 108 -21.40 5.26 4.18
N ARG A 109 -20.53 4.27 4.35
CA ARG A 109 -20.05 3.70 5.61
C ARG A 109 -18.56 4.00 5.83
N TYR A 110 -18.14 5.22 5.50
CA TYR A 110 -16.73 5.61 5.47
C TYR A 110 -16.00 5.40 6.81
N THR A 111 -16.69 5.55 7.95
CA THR A 111 -16.14 5.35 9.30
C THR A 111 -15.91 3.89 9.67
N ASP A 112 -16.44 2.96 8.89
CA ASP A 112 -16.28 1.51 9.09
C ASP A 112 -15.02 0.99 8.39
N LYS A 113 -14.29 1.86 7.68
CA LYS A 113 -13.10 1.47 6.94
C LYS A 113 -11.99 1.00 7.88
N PHE A 114 -11.30 -0.05 7.46
CA PHE A 114 -9.94 -0.31 7.89
C PHE A 114 -9.04 0.80 7.32
N ALA A 115 -8.35 1.51 8.20
CA ALA A 115 -7.49 2.65 7.87
C ALA A 115 -6.08 2.47 8.44
N MET A 116 -5.60 1.23 8.50
CA MET A 116 -4.21 0.90 8.80
C MET A 116 -3.54 0.37 7.52
N SER A 117 -2.23 0.18 7.55
CA SER A 117 -1.39 -0.21 6.41
C SER A 117 -1.70 -1.58 5.79
N THR A 118 -1.33 -1.74 4.52
CA THR A 118 -1.23 -3.04 3.84
C THR A 118 -0.28 -3.97 4.60
N LEU A 119 0.80 -3.43 5.17
CA LEU A 119 1.77 -4.20 5.97
C LEU A 119 1.11 -4.93 7.16
N ILE A 120 0.32 -4.23 7.99
CA ILE A 120 -0.32 -4.88 9.14
C ILE A 120 -1.37 -5.92 8.71
N GLN A 121 -2.00 -5.70 7.54
CA GLN A 121 -2.92 -6.68 6.95
C GLN A 121 -2.16 -7.96 6.57
N LEU A 122 -0.97 -7.85 5.99
CA LEU A 122 -0.12 -9.01 5.65
C LEU A 122 0.29 -9.81 6.90
N TYR A 123 0.75 -9.13 7.96
CA TYR A 123 1.04 -9.80 9.24
C TYR A 123 -0.17 -10.59 9.74
N ALA A 124 -1.37 -10.01 9.67
CA ALA A 124 -2.60 -10.64 10.11
C ALA A 124 -3.00 -11.83 9.22
N MET A 125 -2.91 -11.68 7.90
CA MET A 125 -3.30 -12.69 6.91
C MET A 125 -2.45 -13.95 7.03
N TYR A 126 -1.14 -13.79 7.20
CA TYR A 126 -0.19 -14.90 7.26
C TYR A 126 0.15 -15.36 8.68
N ASN A 127 -0.51 -14.79 9.69
CA ASN A 127 -0.32 -15.13 11.10
C ASN A 127 1.16 -15.03 11.53
N VAL A 128 1.83 -13.98 11.05
CA VAL A 128 3.21 -13.68 11.44
C VAL A 128 3.19 -13.06 12.84
N PRO A 129 4.04 -13.53 13.78
CA PRO A 129 4.16 -12.92 15.10
C PRO A 129 4.46 -11.42 14.99
N LEU A 130 3.84 -10.62 15.87
CA LEU A 130 4.18 -9.20 15.94
C LEU A 130 5.66 -9.02 16.31
N PRO A 131 6.32 -7.94 15.84
CA PRO A 131 7.69 -7.64 16.24
C PRO A 131 7.82 -7.57 17.76
N GLU A 132 8.87 -8.15 18.34
CA GLU A 132 9.06 -8.15 19.80
C GLU A 132 9.29 -6.73 20.35
N SER A 133 10.04 -5.92 19.60
CA SER A 133 10.41 -4.57 20.01
C SER A 133 9.25 -3.57 19.90
N THR A 134 9.17 -2.63 20.85
CA THR A 134 8.20 -1.53 20.80
C THR A 134 8.34 -0.72 19.50
N GLN A 135 9.57 -0.48 19.04
CA GLN A 135 9.85 0.21 17.77
C GLN A 135 9.27 -0.55 16.57
N GLY A 136 9.40 -1.87 16.52
CA GLY A 136 8.79 -2.70 15.45
C GLY A 136 7.27 -2.58 15.44
N LYS A 137 6.62 -2.63 16.60
CA LYS A 137 5.17 -2.41 16.74
C LYS A 137 4.76 -0.99 16.34
N LEU A 138 5.56 0.02 16.71
CA LEU A 138 5.35 1.40 16.29
C LEU A 138 5.50 1.57 14.77
N ILE A 139 6.44 0.87 14.11
CA ILE A 139 6.51 0.85 12.64
C ILE A 139 5.19 0.36 12.06
N LEU A 140 4.67 -0.79 12.51
CA LEU A 140 3.39 -1.32 12.01
C LEU A 140 2.21 -0.34 12.22
N LEU A 141 2.15 0.31 13.38
CA LEU A 141 1.11 1.27 13.73
C LEU A 141 1.23 2.61 12.99
N CYS A 142 2.45 3.06 12.69
CA CYS A 142 2.71 4.37 12.09
C CYS A 142 2.77 4.35 10.56
N THR A 143 3.04 3.21 9.93
CA THR A 143 2.92 3.06 8.47
C THR A 143 1.49 3.40 8.02
N ASP A 144 1.39 4.20 6.94
CA ASP A 144 0.14 4.80 6.44
C ASP A 144 -0.67 5.57 7.51
N VAL A 145 0.02 6.10 8.54
CA VAL A 145 -0.59 6.83 9.66
C VAL A 145 -1.68 6.00 10.37
N GLY A 146 -1.53 4.66 10.39
CA GLY A 146 -2.56 3.73 10.85
C GLY A 146 -3.10 4.01 12.25
N PHE A 147 -2.23 4.46 13.17
CA PHE A 147 -2.57 4.80 14.56
C PHE A 147 -3.68 5.84 14.70
N LYS A 148 -3.90 6.67 13.68
CA LYS A 148 -4.83 7.81 13.76
C LYS A 148 -6.25 7.39 14.13
N GLY A 149 -6.68 6.20 13.68
CA GLY A 149 -8.00 5.66 14.00
C GLY A 149 -8.21 5.45 15.52
N TYR A 150 -7.15 5.18 16.27
CA TYR A 150 -7.21 4.99 17.72
C TYR A 150 -7.54 6.28 18.48
N TYR A 151 -6.96 7.40 18.05
CA TYR A 151 -7.07 8.70 18.74
C TYR A 151 -8.27 9.54 18.26
N ASP A 152 -9.03 9.06 17.28
CA ASP A 152 -10.25 9.72 16.79
C ASP A 152 -11.48 8.94 17.25
N GLU A 153 -12.28 9.52 18.15
CA GLU A 153 -13.47 8.88 18.74
C GLU A 153 -14.44 8.33 17.68
N ARG A 154 -14.50 8.94 16.50
CA ARG A 154 -15.39 8.50 15.41
C ARG A 154 -14.96 7.20 14.75
N TYR A 155 -13.69 6.81 14.90
CA TYR A 155 -13.07 5.65 14.26
C TYR A 155 -12.53 4.64 15.27
N ARG A 156 -12.42 5.00 16.56
CA ARG A 156 -11.76 4.18 17.58
C ARG A 156 -12.38 2.79 17.71
N ASP A 157 -13.71 2.70 17.75
CA ASP A 157 -14.40 1.41 17.87
C ASP A 157 -14.15 0.52 16.64
N THR A 158 -14.20 1.10 15.44
CA THR A 158 -13.86 0.42 14.18
C THR A 158 -12.40 -0.07 14.23
N PHE A 159 -11.48 0.79 14.64
CA PHE A 159 -10.06 0.49 14.75
C PHE A 159 -9.80 -0.69 15.69
N LEU A 160 -10.35 -0.64 16.91
CA LEU A 160 -10.24 -1.71 17.90
C LEU A 160 -10.87 -3.02 17.41
N SER A 161 -12.02 -2.94 16.73
CA SER A 161 -12.67 -4.12 16.14
C SER A 161 -11.77 -4.81 15.11
N TYR A 162 -11.02 -4.07 14.29
CA TYR A 162 -10.09 -4.68 13.35
C TYR A 162 -8.88 -5.32 14.05
N LEU A 163 -8.30 -4.67 15.07
CA LEU A 163 -7.21 -5.28 15.85
C LEU A 163 -7.65 -6.57 16.55
N GLU A 164 -8.85 -6.59 17.12
CA GLU A 164 -9.43 -7.80 17.71
C GLU A 164 -9.61 -8.91 16.66
N LYS A 165 -10.20 -8.57 15.51
CA LYS A 165 -10.37 -9.49 14.37
C LYS A 165 -9.05 -10.01 13.83
N PHE A 166 -8.00 -9.21 13.88
CA PHE A 166 -6.67 -9.60 13.43
C PHE A 166 -5.92 -10.41 14.48
N GLY A 167 -6.36 -10.39 15.75
CA GLY A 167 -5.69 -11.03 16.86
C GLY A 167 -4.47 -10.24 17.33
N MET A 168 -4.53 -8.91 17.22
CA MET A 168 -3.41 -7.98 17.42
C MET A 168 -3.68 -6.98 18.54
N MET A 169 -4.46 -7.38 19.55
CA MET A 169 -4.81 -6.50 20.68
C MET A 169 -3.59 -6.05 21.50
N GLU A 170 -2.46 -6.76 21.43
CA GLU A 170 -1.17 -6.33 21.98
C GLU A 170 -0.73 -4.95 21.45
N LEU A 171 -1.13 -4.57 20.23
CA LEU A 171 -0.82 -3.24 19.70
C LEU A 171 -1.57 -2.11 20.43
N VAL A 172 -2.68 -2.41 21.10
CA VAL A 172 -3.41 -1.44 21.93
C VAL A 172 -2.58 -1.06 23.16
N GLU A 173 -1.86 -2.02 23.75
CA GLU A 173 -0.96 -1.76 24.88
C GLU A 173 0.13 -0.76 24.50
N VAL A 174 0.66 -0.86 23.26
CA VAL A 174 1.60 0.13 22.73
C VAL A 174 0.93 1.49 22.54
N LEU A 175 -0.27 1.53 21.95
CA LEU A 175 -0.99 2.78 21.71
C LEU A 175 -1.31 3.54 23.02
N ASP A 176 -1.55 2.81 24.12
CA ASP A 176 -1.80 3.40 25.44
C ASP A 176 -0.55 4.06 26.07
N MET A 177 0.65 3.71 25.59
CA MET A 177 1.91 4.29 26.08
C MET A 177 2.24 5.64 25.45
N PHE A 178 1.61 6.00 24.33
CA PHE A 178 1.98 7.17 23.54
C PHE A 178 0.80 8.13 23.32
N THR A 179 1.09 9.41 23.29
CA THR A 179 0.15 10.42 22.78
C THR A 179 0.16 10.45 21.25
N GLN A 180 -0.90 11.00 20.65
CA GLN A 180 -0.97 11.17 19.20
C GLN A 180 0.21 11.97 18.64
N ASP A 181 0.64 13.03 19.35
CA ASP A 181 1.79 13.84 18.95
C ASP A 181 3.11 13.05 18.98
N GLN A 182 3.28 12.15 19.96
CA GLN A 182 4.45 11.26 20.02
C GLN A 182 4.45 10.25 18.86
N MET A 183 3.28 9.75 18.45
CA MET A 183 3.15 8.87 17.30
C MET A 183 3.53 9.58 15.99
N TYR A 184 3.05 10.82 15.79
CA TYR A 184 3.48 11.64 14.66
C TYR A 184 4.98 11.93 14.70
N TRP A 185 5.53 12.23 15.87
CA TRP A 185 6.96 12.46 16.03
C TRP A 185 7.79 11.21 15.70
N PHE A 186 7.34 10.03 16.13
CA PHE A 186 7.96 8.77 15.76
C PHE A 186 7.91 8.55 14.24
N MET A 187 6.74 8.71 13.63
CA MET A 187 6.55 8.54 12.18
C MET A 187 7.55 9.39 11.37
N LEU A 188 7.72 10.66 11.76
CA LEU A 188 8.67 11.58 11.15
C LEU A 188 10.13 11.18 11.39
N ARG A 189 10.47 10.73 12.61
CA ARG A 189 11.84 10.30 12.95
C ARG A 189 12.23 8.98 12.30
N ALA A 190 11.26 8.12 12.05
CA ALA A 190 11.43 6.87 11.33
C ALA A 190 11.40 7.10 9.80
N GLU A 191 10.98 8.26 9.31
CA GLU A 191 10.84 8.57 7.87
C GLU A 191 9.76 7.71 7.18
N LEU A 192 8.69 7.37 7.89
CA LEU A 192 7.58 6.57 7.37
C LEU A 192 6.68 7.32 6.37
N ASP A 193 6.82 8.64 6.27
CA ASP A 193 6.09 9.53 5.35
C ASP A 193 6.89 9.91 4.09
N ILE A 194 8.10 9.36 3.93
CA ILE A 194 8.95 9.63 2.78
C ILE A 194 8.38 8.99 1.50
N SER A 195 8.65 9.63 0.36
CA SER A 195 8.26 9.11 -0.95
C SER A 195 9.42 8.41 -1.63
N ILE A 196 9.13 7.35 -2.38
CA ILE A 196 10.05 6.67 -3.27
C ILE A 196 9.77 7.16 -4.68
N ARG A 197 10.81 7.62 -5.39
CA ARG A 197 10.69 8.10 -6.77
C ARG A 197 11.68 7.42 -7.68
N LEU A 198 11.30 7.36 -8.95
CA LEU A 198 12.19 6.95 -10.02
C LEU A 198 13.02 8.16 -10.46
N ASN A 199 14.34 8.11 -10.27
CA ASN A 199 15.24 9.15 -10.74
C ASN A 199 15.35 9.12 -12.29
N GLN A 200 14.61 10.00 -12.96
CA GLN A 200 14.68 10.06 -14.42
C GLN A 200 15.90 10.90 -14.84
N SER A 201 17.06 10.26 -14.94
CA SER A 201 18.28 10.89 -15.45
C SER A 201 18.23 11.06 -16.98
N GLY A 202 17.28 11.84 -17.51
CA GLY A 202 17.14 12.17 -18.94
C GLY A 202 16.96 10.99 -19.92
N LYS A 203 16.97 9.74 -19.44
CA LYS A 203 16.84 8.49 -20.19
C LYS A 203 15.57 7.77 -19.76
N LYS A 204 15.03 6.89 -20.62
CA LYS A 204 13.83 6.04 -20.34
C LYS A 204 14.00 5.05 -19.17
N LYS A 205 15.19 5.03 -18.53
CA LYS A 205 15.58 4.15 -17.44
C LYS A 205 16.01 4.99 -16.22
N GLY A 206 15.63 4.56 -15.03
CA GLY A 206 16.02 5.18 -13.77
C GLY A 206 16.12 4.17 -12.64
N LYS A 207 16.78 4.52 -11.55
CA LYS A 207 16.78 3.77 -10.29
C LYS A 207 15.81 4.41 -9.31
N LEU A 208 15.36 3.65 -8.33
CA LEU A 208 14.56 4.19 -7.24
C LEU A 208 15.46 4.93 -6.25
N SER A 209 14.93 6.01 -5.70
CA SER A 209 15.57 6.80 -4.65
C SER A 209 14.49 7.41 -3.77
N PHE A 210 14.84 7.65 -2.51
CA PHE A 210 13.97 8.38 -1.60
C PHE A 210 13.97 9.87 -1.93
N GLU A 211 12.81 10.50 -1.76
CA GLU A 211 12.60 11.93 -1.93
C GLU A 211 11.68 12.43 -0.81
N SER A 212 12.06 13.55 -0.19
CA SER A 212 11.27 14.13 0.89
C SER A 212 9.88 14.53 0.40
N SER A 213 8.87 14.33 1.26
CA SER A 213 7.50 14.77 1.01
C SER A 213 7.44 16.30 1.13
N GLY A 214 7.46 17.01 0.00
CA GLY A 214 7.60 18.47 -0.10
C GLY A 214 6.45 19.36 0.41
N ASN A 215 5.70 18.99 1.45
CA ASN A 215 4.54 19.76 1.90
C ASN A 215 4.60 20.32 3.33
N ASN A 216 5.72 20.16 4.05
CA ASN A 216 5.87 20.80 5.36
C ASN A 216 7.14 21.67 5.42
N PRO A 217 7.02 23.01 5.43
CA PRO A 217 8.17 23.91 5.52
C PRO A 217 9.03 23.69 6.77
N ASP A 218 8.47 23.18 7.89
CA ASP A 218 9.26 22.82 9.08
C ASP A 218 10.11 21.55 8.89
N LEU A 219 9.81 20.74 7.86
CA LEU A 219 10.59 19.55 7.46
C LEU A 219 11.62 19.86 6.35
N THR A 220 11.64 21.07 5.79
CA THR A 220 12.59 21.45 4.73
C THR A 220 14.02 21.71 5.24
N ALA A 221 14.22 21.80 6.57
CA ALA A 221 15.50 22.12 7.19
C ALA A 221 16.40 20.91 7.52
N ARG A 222 16.11 19.70 7.05
CA ARG A 222 16.88 18.50 7.43
C ARG A 222 17.06 17.51 6.30
N TRP A 223 18.02 17.69 5.39
CA TRP A 223 18.32 16.62 4.43
C TRP A 223 19.82 16.49 4.12
N GLU A 224 20.51 15.79 5.02
CA GLU A 224 21.69 14.94 4.72
C GLU A 224 21.51 13.50 5.29
N GLN A 225 20.33 13.15 5.81
CA GLN A 225 20.12 11.80 6.38
C GLN A 225 19.74 10.81 5.27
N THR A 226 20.56 9.77 5.14
CA THR A 226 20.25 8.59 4.34
C THR A 226 19.27 7.74 5.14
N ILE A 227 18.19 7.27 4.51
CA ILE A 227 17.24 6.38 5.19
C ILE A 227 17.96 5.18 5.77
N ASN A 228 17.74 4.93 7.06
CA ASN A 228 18.37 3.81 7.75
C ASN A 228 17.54 2.52 7.55
N LEU A 229 17.74 1.86 6.40
CA LEU A 229 17.04 0.61 6.10
C LEU A 229 17.45 -0.56 7.03
N GLU A 230 18.69 -0.57 7.52
CA GLU A 230 19.15 -1.56 8.51
C GLU A 230 18.38 -1.45 9.83
N TRP A 231 17.97 -0.24 10.23
CA TRP A 231 17.15 -0.03 11.42
C TRP A 231 15.77 -0.69 11.30
N TYR A 232 15.16 -0.63 10.10
CA TYR A 232 13.91 -1.36 9.84
C TYR A 232 14.12 -2.87 9.94
N GLU A 233 15.19 -3.39 9.35
CA GLU A 233 15.52 -4.82 9.44
C GLU A 233 15.69 -5.29 10.89
N GLN A 234 16.42 -4.53 11.70
CA GLN A 234 16.62 -4.81 13.12
C GLN A 234 15.30 -4.91 13.91
N HIS A 235 14.31 -4.09 13.56
CA HIS A 235 13.06 -4.00 14.31
C HIS A 235 11.92 -4.82 13.74
N LEU A 236 11.94 -5.16 12.44
CA LEU A 236 10.91 -5.97 11.78
C LEU A 236 11.32 -7.44 11.60
N GLY A 237 12.62 -7.74 11.66
CA GLY A 237 13.14 -9.11 11.54
C GLY A 237 13.28 -9.62 10.11
N PHE A 238 13.17 -8.74 9.11
CA PHE A 238 13.41 -9.06 7.71
C PHE A 238 14.15 -7.94 6.98
N SER A 239 14.95 -8.31 5.98
CA SER A 239 15.74 -7.34 5.20
C SER A 239 14.84 -6.34 4.48
N VAL A 240 15.20 -5.06 4.57
CA VAL A 240 14.52 -3.97 3.89
C VAL A 240 15.49 -3.30 2.93
N GLU A 241 15.16 -3.32 1.63
CA GLU A 241 16.02 -2.77 0.58
C GLU A 241 15.19 -2.18 -0.56
N LEU A 242 15.71 -1.14 -1.22
CA LEU A 242 15.20 -0.75 -2.53
C LEU A 242 15.74 -1.71 -3.59
N PRO A 243 14.95 -2.10 -4.60
CA PRO A 243 15.46 -2.89 -5.72
C PRO A 243 16.68 -2.23 -6.39
N GLU A 244 17.82 -2.91 -6.42
CA GLU A 244 19.08 -2.41 -6.99
C GLU A 244 19.12 -2.45 -8.54
N ALA A 245 18.00 -2.20 -9.19
CA ALA A 245 17.84 -2.33 -10.63
C ALA A 245 17.35 -1.03 -11.28
N SER A 246 17.57 -0.92 -12.59
CA SER A 246 17.00 0.17 -13.37
C SER A 246 15.62 -0.21 -13.89
N PHE A 247 14.63 0.64 -13.66
CA PHE A 247 13.29 0.48 -14.20
C PHE A 247 13.17 1.26 -15.51
N GLU A 248 12.65 0.59 -16.53
CA GLU A 248 12.30 1.16 -17.82
C GLU A 248 10.81 1.44 -17.90
N ARG A 249 10.43 2.60 -18.45
CA ARG A 249 9.01 2.94 -18.63
C ARG A 249 8.33 1.98 -19.59
N PHE A 250 7.28 1.33 -19.09
CA PHE A 250 6.48 0.36 -19.84
C PHE A 250 5.17 0.98 -20.34
N GLU A 251 4.44 1.67 -19.46
CA GLU A 251 3.13 2.27 -19.79
C GLU A 251 3.00 3.68 -19.18
N LYS A 252 2.16 4.53 -19.78
CA LYS A 252 1.85 5.88 -19.30
C LYS A 252 0.36 6.01 -19.08
N PHE A 253 0.00 6.73 -18.02
CA PHE A 253 -1.39 7.00 -17.69
C PHE A 253 -1.67 8.49 -17.60
N ALA A 254 -2.95 8.83 -17.70
CA ALA A 254 -3.48 10.11 -17.25
C ALA A 254 -3.89 9.97 -15.78
N ALA A 255 -3.10 10.57 -14.88
CA ALA A 255 -3.47 10.69 -13.48
C ALA A 255 -4.38 11.91 -13.28
N ARG A 256 -5.49 11.76 -12.58
CA ARG A 256 -6.31 12.89 -12.14
C ARG A 256 -7.07 12.57 -10.86
N THR A 257 -7.48 13.61 -10.16
CA THR A 257 -8.41 13.52 -9.05
C THR A 257 -9.79 13.97 -9.53
N ILE A 258 -10.81 13.16 -9.26
CA ILE A 258 -12.21 13.42 -9.59
C ILE A 258 -13.05 13.43 -8.32
N GLU A 259 -14.22 14.06 -8.35
CA GLU A 259 -15.24 13.88 -7.32
C GLU A 259 -15.89 12.49 -7.45
N TRP A 260 -16.33 11.93 -6.34
CA TRP A 260 -16.85 10.55 -6.28
C TRP A 260 -18.05 10.29 -7.20
N ASN A 261 -18.84 11.32 -7.49
CA ASN A 261 -20.01 11.26 -8.38
C ASN A 261 -19.65 11.43 -9.87
N GLU A 262 -18.38 11.65 -10.20
CA GLU A 262 -17.86 11.68 -11.57
C GLU A 262 -17.33 10.31 -12.01
N LEU A 263 -17.30 9.31 -11.11
CA LEU A 263 -16.88 7.95 -11.44
C LEU A 263 -18.00 7.20 -12.18
N ASP A 264 -18.01 7.35 -13.50
CA ASP A 264 -18.96 6.67 -14.39
C ASP A 264 -18.39 5.40 -15.04
N ALA A 265 -19.22 4.68 -15.79
CA ALA A 265 -18.85 3.43 -16.45
C ALA A 265 -17.70 3.61 -17.47
N GLN A 266 -17.65 4.76 -18.16
CA GLN A 266 -16.61 5.05 -19.16
C GLN A 266 -15.25 5.29 -18.49
N THR A 267 -15.24 6.06 -17.40
CA THR A 267 -14.07 6.30 -16.58
C THR A 267 -13.56 4.99 -15.98
N MET A 268 -14.47 4.17 -15.44
CA MET A 268 -14.16 2.83 -14.93
C MET A 268 -13.59 1.86 -15.98
N GLN A 269 -14.04 1.95 -17.23
CA GLN A 269 -13.52 1.13 -18.32
C GLN A 269 -12.06 1.47 -18.66
N ARG A 270 -11.66 2.73 -18.50
CA ARG A 270 -10.29 3.20 -18.79
C ARG A 270 -9.37 3.15 -17.57
N ALA A 271 -9.91 2.93 -16.38
CA ALA A 271 -9.16 2.89 -15.14
C ALA A 271 -8.17 1.71 -15.13
N PHE A 272 -6.89 2.02 -14.93
CA PHE A 272 -5.88 1.04 -14.54
C PHE A 272 -5.95 0.79 -13.02
N SER A 273 -6.01 1.87 -12.25
CA SER A 273 -6.17 1.84 -10.79
C SER A 273 -6.98 3.05 -10.35
N TYR A 274 -7.69 2.93 -9.23
CA TYR A 274 -8.43 4.04 -8.62
C TYR A 274 -8.71 3.80 -7.14
N ALA A 275 -8.67 4.85 -6.33
CA ALA A 275 -8.95 4.78 -4.90
C ALA A 275 -9.50 6.09 -4.37
N PHE A 276 -10.35 6.03 -3.35
CA PHE A 276 -10.75 7.20 -2.59
C PHE A 276 -9.56 7.74 -1.79
N ILE A 277 -9.18 8.98 -2.03
CA ILE A 277 -8.17 9.71 -1.21
C ILE A 277 -8.82 10.33 0.03
N ASN A 278 -10.13 10.57 -0.02
CA ASN A 278 -10.99 10.92 1.11
C ASN A 278 -12.44 10.63 0.71
N LYS A 279 -13.41 10.82 1.62
CA LYS A 279 -14.84 10.52 1.37
C LYS A 279 -15.46 11.19 0.12
N ARG A 280 -14.84 12.22 -0.45
CA ARG A 280 -15.36 12.98 -1.61
C ARG A 280 -14.57 12.77 -2.89
N LYS A 281 -13.27 12.49 -2.80
CA LYS A 281 -12.37 12.51 -3.95
C LYS A 281 -11.77 11.14 -4.23
N ILE A 282 -11.63 10.85 -5.52
CA ILE A 282 -11.02 9.63 -6.04
C ILE A 282 -9.80 10.02 -6.86
N MET A 283 -8.66 9.41 -6.58
CA MET A 283 -7.50 9.45 -7.47
C MET A 283 -7.63 8.29 -8.46
N ILE A 284 -7.46 8.57 -9.74
CA ILE A 284 -7.54 7.59 -10.81
C ILE A 284 -6.33 7.68 -11.74
N SER A 285 -5.87 6.52 -12.19
CA SER A 285 -4.91 6.35 -13.27
C SER A 285 -5.64 5.76 -14.49
N GLU A 286 -5.75 6.51 -15.58
CA GLU A 286 -6.45 6.06 -16.80
C GLU A 286 -5.50 5.75 -17.95
N ARG A 287 -5.79 4.65 -18.65
CA ARG A 287 -5.18 4.34 -19.95
C ARG A 287 -5.69 5.32 -21.01
N LYS A 288 -4.79 5.82 -21.84
CA LYS A 288 -5.16 6.68 -22.99
C LYS A 288 -5.78 5.81 -24.10
N GLU A 289 -6.85 6.30 -24.72
CA GLU A 289 -7.66 5.58 -25.74
C GLU A 289 -6.87 5.01 -26.92
N ASN A 290 -5.64 5.48 -27.18
CA ASN A 290 -4.80 5.05 -28.31
C ASN A 290 -3.67 4.08 -27.94
N GLN A 291 -3.68 3.43 -26.77
CA GLN A 291 -2.65 2.44 -26.38
C GLN A 291 -3.11 0.98 -26.47
N TYR A 292 -4.29 0.71 -27.02
CA TYR A 292 -4.77 -0.66 -27.26
C TYR A 292 -4.12 -1.33 -28.49
N GLU A 293 -3.19 -0.68 -29.17
CA GLU A 293 -2.41 -1.30 -30.24
C GLU A 293 -1.06 -1.81 -29.73
N THR A 294 -0.97 -3.14 -29.70
CA THR A 294 0.26 -3.98 -29.67
C THR A 294 1.09 -3.99 -28.39
N ILE A 295 0.76 -4.95 -27.52
CA ILE A 295 1.77 -5.87 -26.99
C ILE A 295 1.24 -7.29 -27.23
N ARG A 296 1.70 -7.90 -28.33
CA ARG A 296 1.69 -9.36 -28.53
C ARG A 296 3.03 -9.90 -28.08
#